data_AF-A0A316KE60-F1
#
_entry.id   AF-A0A316KE60-F1
#
_cell.length_a   1.000
_cell.length_b   1.000
_cell.length_c   1.000
_cell.angle_alpha   90.00
_cell.angle_beta   90.00
_cell.angle_gamma   90.00
#
_symmetry.space_group_name_H-M   'P 1'
#
loop_
_entity.id
_entity.type
_entity.pdbx_description
1 polymer ?
#
loop_
_entity_poly.entity_id
_entity_poly.type
_entity_poly.pdbx_seq_one_letter_code
_entity_poly.pdbx_strand_id
1 'polypeptide(L)'
;MKVTIKEPCSANWDEMKIGLISRHCAQCDKSVMDFTQMDRGEIIAYLLSNPSESTCGRMRRDQFDFKHEDIPVLVEAIRKHRPSNPFLIIALVSMSLASCSSEPTGEIKTPPAVIQQVDDNTGDKIDTTNVDPISDPIEDTTETIVKAPVPIPPPPPPPVGMIEMGEIMPIPEPDPEPIYEPEPFIEEDTEDDRIYEIVEEMPEFPGGVSAMMQFISDNLNYPKSGIDQGIEGNTYVQFVVEKDGSLADVTILRSLGPGFDTEVNRIMSKMPNWTPGKQRNKEVRCKMRIPIRFVLS
;
A
#
# COMPACT_ATOMS: atom_id res chain seq x y z
N MET A 1 10.38 29.53 2.28
CA MET A 1 11.33 28.93 3.24
C MET A 1 12.55 28.47 2.46
N LYS A 2 13.77 28.83 2.86
CA LYS A 2 14.99 28.49 2.12
C LYS A 2 15.63 27.23 2.71
N VAL A 3 15.32 26.08 2.14
CA VAL A 3 15.86 24.81 2.63
C VAL A 3 17.35 24.73 2.24
N THR A 4 18.20 24.20 3.12
CA THR A 4 19.65 24.10 2.90
C THR A 4 20.09 22.68 3.20
N ILE A 5 20.69 22.01 2.21
CA ILE A 5 21.30 20.70 2.40
C ILE A 5 22.62 20.90 3.16
N LYS A 6 22.74 20.31 4.36
CA LYS A 6 23.95 20.44 5.19
C LYS A 6 25.19 19.81 4.54
N GLU A 7 25.02 18.64 3.91
CA GLU A 7 26.09 17.84 3.34
C GLU A 7 25.68 17.37 1.93
N PRO A 8 26.06 18.10 0.86
CA PRO A 8 25.83 17.65 -0.50
C PRO A 8 26.78 16.49 -0.86
N CYS A 9 26.27 15.50 -1.58
CA CYS A 9 27.09 14.39 -2.09
C CYS A 9 28.12 14.91 -3.11
N SER A 10 29.36 14.44 -3.01
CA SER A 10 30.47 14.80 -3.91
C SER A 10 30.67 13.84 -5.08
N ALA A 11 29.86 12.77 -5.18
CA ALA A 11 29.95 11.77 -6.25
C ALA A 11 29.68 12.39 -7.63
N ASN A 12 30.52 12.07 -8.62
CA ASN A 12 30.33 12.57 -9.98
C ASN A 12 29.14 11.87 -10.67
N TRP A 13 28.17 12.65 -11.12
CA TRP A 13 26.99 12.17 -11.85
C TRP A 13 27.32 11.45 -13.15
N ASP A 14 28.35 11.92 -13.86
CA ASP A 14 28.71 11.40 -15.18
C ASP A 14 29.45 10.07 -15.13
N GLU A 15 29.94 9.68 -13.95
CA GLU A 15 30.58 8.39 -13.66
C GLU A 15 29.58 7.35 -13.10
N MET A 16 28.33 7.73 -12.83
CA MET A 16 27.31 6.81 -12.31
C MET A 16 26.77 5.89 -13.41
N LYS A 17 26.48 4.63 -13.06
CA LYS A 17 25.89 3.65 -13.99
C LYS A 17 24.49 4.10 -14.41
N ILE A 18 24.23 4.15 -15.70
CA ILE A 18 22.95 4.59 -16.26
C ILE A 18 21.89 3.49 -16.05
N GLY A 19 20.77 3.83 -15.43
CA GLY A 19 19.55 3.03 -15.38
C GLY A 19 18.39 3.71 -16.12
N LEU A 20 17.20 3.11 -16.10
CA LEU A 20 16.06 3.55 -16.91
C LEU A 20 15.51 4.94 -16.52
N ILE A 21 15.39 5.21 -15.20
CA ILE A 21 14.83 6.46 -14.65
C ILE A 21 15.74 7.13 -13.60
N SER A 22 16.85 6.48 -13.26
CA SER A 22 17.81 6.87 -12.24
C SER A 22 19.21 6.46 -12.68
N ARG A 23 20.24 6.97 -12.01
CA ARG A 23 21.60 6.44 -12.10
C ARG A 23 22.00 5.78 -10.79
N HIS A 24 22.78 4.71 -10.85
CA HIS A 24 23.29 4.05 -9.67
C HIS A 24 24.64 4.63 -9.25
N CYS A 25 24.71 5.16 -8.02
CA CYS A 25 25.93 5.72 -7.44
C CYS A 25 26.73 4.65 -6.68
N ALA A 26 27.85 4.21 -7.26
CA ALA A 26 28.72 3.20 -6.66
C ALA A 26 29.40 3.63 -5.34
N GLN A 27 29.39 4.92 -4.98
CA GLN A 27 29.99 5.42 -3.74
C GLN A 27 29.08 5.25 -2.52
N CYS A 28 27.76 5.30 -2.71
CA CYS A 28 26.78 5.19 -1.62
C CYS A 28 25.76 4.05 -1.81
N ASP A 29 25.90 3.27 -2.88
CA ASP A 29 25.05 2.13 -3.25
C ASP A 29 23.56 2.49 -3.41
N LYS A 30 23.28 3.74 -3.82
CA LYS A 30 21.91 4.26 -3.99
C LYS A 30 21.58 4.55 -5.45
N SER A 31 20.30 4.32 -5.79
CA SER A 31 19.66 4.91 -6.95
C SER A 31 19.50 6.41 -6.76
N VAL A 32 19.98 7.19 -7.73
CA VAL A 32 19.97 8.65 -7.75
C VAL A 32 19.07 9.10 -8.90
N MET A 33 17.89 9.64 -8.58
CA MET A 33 16.94 10.18 -9.55
C MET A 33 17.47 11.46 -10.20
N ASP A 34 17.29 11.65 -11.51
CA ASP A 34 17.57 12.95 -12.13
C ASP A 34 16.34 13.87 -12.07
N PHE A 35 16.27 14.70 -11.03
CA PHE A 35 15.24 15.71 -10.91
C PHE A 35 15.52 16.96 -11.76
N THR A 36 16.67 17.08 -12.44
CA THR A 36 16.99 18.31 -13.20
C THR A 36 16.06 18.53 -14.39
N GLN A 37 15.35 17.50 -14.86
CA GLN A 37 14.35 17.61 -15.93
C GLN A 37 12.92 17.80 -15.41
N MET A 38 12.69 17.71 -14.10
CA MET A 38 11.36 17.82 -13.48
C MET A 38 11.09 19.24 -12.98
N ASP A 39 9.81 19.63 -13.00
CA ASP A 39 9.37 20.84 -12.30
C ASP A 39 9.23 20.62 -10.78
N ARG A 40 8.96 21.71 -10.05
CA ARG A 40 8.90 21.69 -8.58
C ARG A 40 7.71 20.90 -8.04
N GLY A 41 6.58 20.90 -8.74
CA GLY A 41 5.40 20.13 -8.39
C GLY A 41 5.59 18.64 -8.66
N GLU A 42 6.25 18.29 -9.77
CA GLU A 42 6.63 16.90 -10.08
C GLU A 42 7.58 16.31 -9.04
N ILE A 43 8.59 17.07 -8.61
CA ILE A 43 9.50 16.70 -7.51
C ILE A 43 8.73 16.44 -6.21
N ILE A 44 7.82 17.34 -5.84
CA ILE A 44 6.99 17.19 -4.63
C ILE A 44 6.08 15.96 -4.74
N ALA A 45 5.44 15.74 -5.88
CA ALA A 45 4.56 14.60 -6.11
C ALA A 45 5.32 13.26 -6.06
N TYR A 46 6.55 13.21 -6.58
CA TYR A 46 7.44 12.05 -6.48
C TYR A 46 7.76 11.75 -5.00
N LEU A 47 8.27 12.74 -4.26
CA LEU A 47 8.66 12.55 -2.85
C LEU A 47 7.47 12.17 -1.95
N LEU A 48 6.26 12.67 -2.24
CA LEU A 48 5.05 12.29 -1.50
C LEU A 48 4.51 10.91 -1.87
N SER A 49 4.79 10.41 -3.08
CA SER A 49 4.40 9.06 -3.50
C SER A 49 5.41 7.98 -3.04
N ASN A 50 6.62 8.38 -2.65
CA ASN A 50 7.68 7.52 -2.10
C ASN A 50 8.06 7.91 -0.64
N PRO A 51 7.11 8.04 0.31
CA PRO A 51 7.37 8.66 1.62
C PRO A 51 8.19 7.81 2.58
N SER A 52 8.29 6.50 2.34
CA SER A 52 9.07 5.54 3.15
C SER A 52 10.51 5.37 2.68
N GLU A 53 10.91 5.99 1.56
CA GLU A 53 12.19 5.78 0.92
C GLU A 53 13.07 7.03 0.99
N SER A 54 14.30 6.89 1.51
CA SER A 54 15.27 8.00 1.53
C SER A 54 15.79 8.30 0.13
N THR A 55 14.97 8.98 -0.66
CA THR A 55 15.23 9.30 -2.08
C THR A 55 16.53 10.07 -2.23
N CYS A 56 17.47 9.53 -3.00
CA CYS A 56 18.65 10.27 -3.47
C CYS A 56 18.36 10.84 -4.86
N GLY A 57 18.81 12.06 -5.14
CA GLY A 57 18.57 12.67 -6.45
C GLY A 57 19.47 13.87 -6.76
N ARG A 58 19.69 14.07 -8.05
CA ARG A 58 20.39 15.22 -8.61
C ARG A 58 19.38 16.34 -8.87
N MET A 59 19.61 17.51 -8.28
CA MET A 59 18.72 18.67 -8.37
C MET A 59 19.53 19.92 -8.72
N ARG A 60 18.89 20.89 -9.38
CA ARG A 60 19.44 22.25 -9.52
C ARG A 60 19.07 23.11 -8.30
N ARG A 61 19.87 24.16 -8.08
CA ARG A 61 19.72 25.05 -6.90
C ARG A 61 18.42 25.86 -6.90
N ASP A 62 17.87 26.16 -8.07
CA ASP A 62 16.60 26.87 -8.29
C ASP A 62 15.35 26.05 -7.90
N GLN A 63 15.45 24.71 -7.86
CA GLN A 63 14.33 23.83 -7.53
C GLN A 63 13.99 23.81 -6.02
N PHE A 64 14.77 24.51 -5.19
CA PHE A 64 14.75 24.43 -3.72
C PHE A 64 14.02 25.58 -3.00
N ASP A 65 13.69 26.67 -3.70
CA ASP A 65 13.04 27.84 -3.10
C ASP A 65 11.51 27.69 -3.08
N PHE A 66 10.94 27.56 -1.87
CA PHE A 66 9.49 27.44 -1.70
C PHE A 66 8.77 28.77 -1.95
N LYS A 67 8.04 28.83 -3.07
CA LYS A 67 7.04 29.87 -3.39
C LYS A 67 5.67 29.51 -2.81
N HIS A 68 4.78 30.52 -2.74
CA HIS A 68 3.44 30.38 -2.16
C HIS A 68 2.44 29.65 -3.08
N GLU A 69 2.72 29.67 -4.40
CA GLU A 69 1.89 29.12 -5.46
C GLU A 69 1.77 27.59 -5.46
N ASP A 70 2.67 26.87 -4.77
CA ASP A 70 2.74 25.40 -4.77
C ASP A 70 1.98 24.73 -3.60
N ILE A 71 1.40 25.52 -2.69
CA ILE A 71 0.56 25.00 -1.60
C ILE A 71 -0.63 24.16 -2.13
N PRO A 72 -1.33 24.55 -3.22
CA PRO A 72 -2.41 23.73 -3.80
C PRO A 72 -1.94 22.36 -4.31
N VAL A 73 -0.71 22.27 -4.84
CA VAL A 73 -0.13 21.01 -5.35
C VAL A 73 0.08 20.01 -4.21
N LEU A 74 0.57 20.51 -3.06
CA LEU A 74 0.71 19.70 -1.85
C LEU A 74 -0.64 19.18 -1.34
N VAL A 75 -1.67 20.03 -1.33
CA VAL A 75 -3.03 19.66 -0.91
C VAL A 75 -3.64 18.61 -1.84
N GLU A 76 -3.46 18.73 -3.15
CA GLU A 76 -4.03 17.77 -4.11
C GLU A 76 -3.29 16.42 -4.09
N ALA A 77 -1.97 16.41 -3.90
CA ALA A 77 -1.20 15.18 -3.70
C ALA A 77 -1.65 14.41 -2.43
N ILE A 78 -1.86 15.12 -1.32
CA ILE A 78 -2.38 14.53 -0.06
C ILE A 78 -3.82 14.06 -0.23
N ARG A 79 -4.66 14.80 -0.97
CA ARG A 79 -6.04 14.39 -1.29
C ARG A 79 -6.07 13.09 -2.11
N LYS A 80 -5.13 12.91 -3.04
CA LYS A 80 -5.10 11.73 -3.94
C LYS A 80 -4.61 10.45 -3.26
N HIS A 81 -3.71 10.55 -2.28
CA HIS A 81 -3.22 9.43 -1.45
C HIS A 81 -3.96 9.29 -0.11
N ARG A 82 -5.25 9.67 -0.09
CA ARG A 82 -6.09 9.57 1.11
C ARG A 82 -6.27 8.09 1.53
N PRO A 83 -5.90 7.68 2.75
CA PRO A 83 -6.15 6.31 3.20
C PRO A 83 -7.66 6.03 3.17
N SER A 84 -8.03 4.82 2.75
CA SER A 84 -9.42 4.39 2.50
C SER A 84 -10.34 4.37 3.73
N ASN A 85 -9.79 4.62 4.92
CA ASN A 85 -10.51 4.61 6.17
C ASN A 85 -10.87 6.05 6.65
N PRO A 86 -12.15 6.48 6.56
CA PRO A 86 -12.56 7.83 6.96
C PRO A 86 -12.36 8.11 8.45
N PHE A 87 -12.33 7.07 9.30
CA PHE A 87 -12.10 7.22 10.74
C PHE A 87 -10.70 7.74 11.07
N LEU A 88 -9.69 7.45 10.24
CA LEU A 88 -8.31 7.90 10.45
C LEU A 88 -8.19 9.42 10.33
N ILE A 89 -9.00 10.03 9.46
CA ILE A 89 -9.04 11.49 9.28
C ILE A 89 -9.82 12.16 10.41
N ILE A 90 -10.93 11.57 10.85
CA ILE A 90 -11.67 12.04 12.03
C ILE A 90 -10.78 11.98 13.28
N ALA A 91 -9.97 10.92 13.43
CA ALA A 91 -9.00 10.77 14.51
C ALA A 91 -7.84 11.78 14.45
N LEU A 92 -7.29 12.07 13.26
CA LEU A 92 -6.23 13.07 13.10
C LEU A 92 -6.75 14.50 13.32
N VAL A 93 -7.97 14.81 12.87
CA VAL A 93 -8.61 16.11 13.13
C VAL A 93 -8.99 16.26 14.60
N SER A 94 -9.48 15.21 15.27
CA SER A 94 -9.78 15.25 16.71
C SER A 94 -8.51 15.35 17.57
N MET A 95 -7.43 14.64 17.22
CA MET A 95 -6.11 14.85 17.86
C MET A 95 -5.59 16.28 17.65
N SER A 96 -5.74 16.84 16.45
CA SER A 96 -5.30 18.23 16.17
C SER A 96 -6.09 19.26 16.98
N LEU A 97 -7.39 19.05 17.17
CA LEU A 97 -8.24 19.93 17.99
C LEU A 97 -8.02 19.71 19.50
N ALA A 98 -7.70 18.48 19.94
CA ALA A 98 -7.33 18.18 21.32
C ALA A 98 -5.94 18.73 21.71
N SER A 99 -5.03 18.93 20.75
CA SER A 99 -3.71 19.53 20.97
C SER A 99 -3.75 21.05 21.22
N CYS A 100 -4.92 21.68 21.06
CA CYS A 100 -5.15 23.09 21.43
C CYS A 100 -5.74 23.25 22.84
N SER A 101 -5.17 22.54 23.83
CA SER A 101 -5.35 22.87 25.25
C SER A 101 -4.11 22.52 26.07
N SER A 102 -3.01 23.24 25.82
CA SER A 102 -1.94 23.39 26.81
C SER A 102 -1.34 24.79 26.68
N GLU A 103 -1.53 25.60 27.72
CA GLU A 103 -0.96 26.93 27.83
C GLU A 103 0.53 26.82 28.20
N PRO A 104 1.44 27.61 27.60
CA PRO A 104 2.85 27.58 27.94
C PRO A 104 3.13 28.40 29.21
N THR A 105 2.92 27.82 30.39
CA THR A 105 3.28 28.43 31.69
C THR A 105 4.67 27.99 32.18
N GLY A 106 5.68 28.23 31.32
CA GLY A 106 7.09 28.16 31.70
C GLY A 106 7.63 29.54 32.08
N GLU A 107 7.87 29.77 33.37
CA GLU A 107 8.27 31.06 33.92
C GLU A 107 9.65 31.55 33.43
N ILE A 108 9.68 32.68 32.71
CA ILE A 108 10.86 33.56 32.67
C ILE A 108 10.66 34.64 33.74
N LYS A 109 11.59 34.70 34.68
CA LYS A 109 11.52 35.52 35.89
C LYS A 109 11.40 37.02 35.58
N THR A 110 10.38 37.68 36.14
CA THR A 110 10.29 39.14 36.23
C THR A 110 10.56 39.58 37.68
N PRO A 111 11.34 40.63 37.96
CA PRO A 111 11.55 41.14 39.32
C PRO A 111 10.29 41.76 39.95
N PRO A 112 10.24 41.94 41.29
CA PRO A 112 8.99 41.87 42.06
C PRO A 112 8.38 43.22 42.49
N ALA A 113 7.07 43.21 42.73
CA ALA A 113 6.30 43.93 43.77
C ALA A 113 4.82 43.49 43.61
N VAL A 114 3.91 43.38 44.60
CA VAL A 114 3.75 44.06 45.90
C VAL A 114 3.22 43.05 46.96
N ILE A 115 3.43 43.35 48.25
CA ILE A 115 3.03 42.52 49.41
C ILE A 115 1.61 42.89 49.90
N GLN A 116 0.78 41.89 50.23
CA GLN A 116 -0.30 41.91 51.23
C GLN A 116 -0.68 40.44 51.55
N GLN A 117 -0.10 39.82 52.59
CA GLN A 117 -0.57 39.73 54.00
C GLN A 117 -1.68 38.70 54.25
N VAL A 118 -1.29 37.60 54.94
CA VAL A 118 -1.94 36.80 56.03
C VAL A 118 -3.49 36.76 56.16
N ASP A 119 -4.13 35.64 56.54
CA ASP A 119 -4.08 35.01 57.88
C ASP A 119 -4.25 33.47 57.92
N ASP A 120 -4.01 32.88 59.10
CA ASP A 120 -3.91 31.45 59.40
C ASP A 120 -5.25 30.69 59.59
N ASN A 121 -5.21 29.34 59.46
CA ASN A 121 -5.27 28.35 60.58
C ASN A 121 -6.22 27.12 60.43
N THR A 122 -5.76 25.96 60.95
CA THR A 122 -6.52 24.70 61.27
C THR A 122 -7.03 23.89 60.04
N GLY A 123 -6.86 22.57 59.86
CA GLY A 123 -6.86 21.38 60.76
C GLY A 123 -8.13 20.54 60.46
N ASP A 124 -8.23 19.20 60.53
CA ASP A 124 -7.35 18.11 60.98
C ASP A 124 -7.78 16.76 60.30
N LYS A 125 -7.24 15.61 60.75
CA LYS A 125 -7.42 14.19 60.27
C LYS A 125 -8.87 13.63 60.42
N ILE A 126 -9.25 12.34 60.31
CA ILE A 126 -8.68 10.94 60.31
C ILE A 126 -9.78 10.03 59.68
N ASP A 127 -9.54 8.99 58.87
CA ASP A 127 -9.06 7.60 59.14
C ASP A 127 -10.07 6.59 59.75
N THR A 128 -9.92 5.31 59.34
CA THR A 128 -10.50 4.02 59.86
C THR A 128 -11.98 3.66 59.55
N THR A 129 -12.43 2.40 59.36
CA THR A 129 -11.80 1.06 59.10
C THR A 129 -12.78 0.00 58.53
N ASN A 130 -12.21 -1.10 57.99
CA ASN A 130 -12.72 -2.46 57.66
C ASN A 130 -13.78 -3.14 58.58
N VAL A 131 -14.41 -4.23 58.08
CA VAL A 131 -14.32 -5.64 58.59
C VAL A 131 -15.32 -6.60 57.87
N ASP A 132 -14.83 -7.73 57.32
CA ASP A 132 -15.60 -8.91 56.82
C ASP A 132 -15.89 -9.92 57.99
N PRO A 133 -16.17 -11.25 57.86
CA PRO A 133 -16.54 -12.12 56.70
C PRO A 133 -17.68 -13.17 57.02
N ILE A 134 -17.85 -14.18 56.14
CA ILE A 134 -18.05 -15.65 56.41
C ILE A 134 -19.22 -16.38 55.67
N SER A 135 -18.85 -17.54 55.09
CA SER A 135 -19.58 -18.80 54.76
C SER A 135 -20.56 -18.93 53.56
N ASP A 136 -20.23 -19.92 52.71
CA ASP A 136 -21.06 -20.69 51.75
C ASP A 136 -21.96 -21.74 52.48
N PRO A 137 -22.57 -22.76 51.81
CA PRO A 137 -23.04 -22.94 50.41
C PRO A 137 -24.53 -23.41 50.35
N ILE A 138 -25.05 -23.82 49.17
CA ILE A 138 -25.90 -25.04 48.92
C ILE A 138 -26.44 -25.04 47.46
N GLU A 139 -26.70 -26.23 46.92
CA GLU A 139 -27.13 -26.58 45.55
C GLU A 139 -28.62 -26.29 45.24
N ASP A 140 -28.98 -26.19 43.95
CA ASP A 140 -30.24 -26.78 43.45
C ASP A 140 -30.21 -27.10 41.94
N THR A 141 -31.05 -28.06 41.55
CA THR A 141 -31.36 -28.60 40.22
C THR A 141 -32.62 -27.93 39.62
N THR A 142 -32.98 -28.03 38.33
CA THR A 142 -33.86 -29.09 37.79
C THR A 142 -34.29 -28.80 36.33
N GLU A 143 -34.46 -29.88 35.55
CA GLU A 143 -35.60 -30.29 34.67
C GLU A 143 -36.22 -29.36 33.59
N THR A 144 -36.39 -29.75 32.30
CA THR A 144 -37.12 -30.87 31.60
C THR A 144 -38.58 -30.54 31.23
N ILE A 145 -38.94 -30.64 29.93
CA ILE A 145 -40.34 -30.83 29.46
C ILE A 145 -40.36 -31.88 28.33
N VAL A 146 -41.43 -32.68 28.27
CA VAL A 146 -41.53 -33.94 27.51
C VAL A 146 -42.85 -34.04 26.72
N LYS A 147 -42.82 -34.83 25.64
CA LYS A 147 -43.88 -35.77 25.17
C LYS A 147 -45.18 -35.29 24.51
N ALA A 148 -45.57 -36.01 23.45
CA ALA A 148 -46.86 -36.74 23.32
C ALA A 148 -46.86 -37.59 22.01
N PRO A 149 -47.72 -38.62 21.81
CA PRO A 149 -48.43 -39.49 22.77
C PRO A 149 -48.26 -41.01 22.48
N VAL A 150 -48.89 -41.88 23.31
CA VAL A 150 -48.97 -43.37 23.16
C VAL A 150 -50.41 -43.81 23.47
N PRO A 151 -51.09 -44.62 22.62
CA PRO A 151 -51.65 -45.96 22.97
C PRO A 151 -51.78 -46.93 21.75
N ILE A 152 -52.13 -48.24 21.77
CA ILE A 152 -52.20 -49.37 22.75
C ILE A 152 -52.17 -50.72 21.95
N PRO A 153 -51.79 -51.89 22.52
CA PRO A 153 -51.41 -53.10 21.74
C PRO A 153 -52.44 -54.26 21.72
N PRO A 154 -52.17 -55.36 20.97
CA PRO A 154 -52.74 -56.70 21.18
C PRO A 154 -51.76 -57.74 21.84
N PRO A 155 -52.23 -58.93 22.27
CA PRO A 155 -51.58 -59.81 23.28
C PRO A 155 -50.75 -61.02 22.73
N PRO A 156 -50.01 -61.77 23.59
CA PRO A 156 -49.04 -62.81 23.19
C PRO A 156 -49.60 -64.25 23.17
N PRO A 157 -48.97 -65.17 22.40
CA PRO A 157 -48.34 -66.39 22.97
C PRO A 157 -47.16 -66.93 22.10
N PRO A 158 -46.55 -68.12 22.35
CA PRO A 158 -46.30 -68.89 23.57
C PRO A 158 -44.77 -69.03 23.89
N PRO A 159 -44.34 -69.63 25.03
CA PRO A 159 -42.92 -69.80 25.34
C PRO A 159 -42.31 -71.06 24.66
N VAL A 160 -41.13 -70.92 24.05
CA VAL A 160 -40.36 -72.06 23.51
C VAL A 160 -38.86 -71.87 23.71
N GLY A 161 -38.21 -72.87 24.31
CA GLY A 161 -36.78 -73.16 24.14
C GLY A 161 -35.78 -72.27 24.89
N MET A 162 -35.25 -72.79 25.99
CA MET A 162 -33.93 -72.34 26.47
C MET A 162 -32.89 -72.77 25.43
N ILE A 163 -32.14 -71.82 24.88
CA ILE A 163 -30.86 -72.07 24.21
C ILE A 163 -29.79 -71.40 25.08
N GLU A 164 -28.99 -72.21 25.75
CA GLU A 164 -27.76 -71.73 26.39
C GLU A 164 -26.63 -71.58 25.36
N MET A 165 -25.61 -70.84 25.80
CA MET A 165 -24.26 -70.71 25.23
C MET A 165 -24.05 -69.65 24.15
N GLY A 166 -23.15 -68.72 24.50
CA GLY A 166 -22.60 -67.70 23.63
C GLY A 166 -22.30 -66.42 24.38
N GLU A 167 -21.32 -66.44 25.29
CA GLU A 167 -20.73 -65.16 25.75
C GLU A 167 -20.15 -64.46 24.51
N ILE A 168 -20.72 -63.30 24.20
CA ILE A 168 -20.27 -62.48 23.08
C ILE A 168 -18.92 -61.89 23.51
N MET A 169 -17.82 -62.42 22.99
CA MET A 169 -16.53 -61.76 23.15
C MET A 169 -16.66 -60.32 22.60
N PRO A 170 -16.27 -59.30 23.37
CA PRO A 170 -16.31 -57.93 22.88
C PRO A 170 -15.43 -57.84 21.63
N ILE A 171 -16.03 -57.39 20.53
CA ILE A 171 -15.30 -57.08 19.30
C ILE A 171 -14.32 -55.97 19.69
N PRO A 172 -12.99 -56.13 19.52
CA PRO A 172 -12.06 -55.06 19.81
C PRO A 172 -12.41 -53.88 18.91
N GLU A 173 -12.65 -52.72 19.52
CA GLU A 173 -12.86 -51.48 18.77
C GLU A 173 -11.62 -51.26 17.88
N PRO A 174 -11.79 -50.97 16.58
CA PRO A 174 -10.65 -50.72 15.71
C PRO A 174 -9.89 -49.50 16.25
N ASP A 175 -8.58 -49.64 16.44
CA ASP A 175 -7.72 -48.53 16.83
C ASP A 175 -8.00 -47.33 15.92
N PRO A 176 -8.23 -46.12 16.47
CA PRO A 176 -8.57 -44.97 15.65
C PRO A 176 -7.43 -44.70 14.67
N GLU A 177 -7.72 -44.81 13.38
CA GLU A 177 -6.74 -44.55 12.33
C GLU A 177 -6.12 -43.15 12.56
N PRO A 178 -4.78 -43.02 12.44
CA PRO A 178 -4.12 -41.75 12.69
C PRO A 178 -4.71 -40.71 11.74
N ILE A 179 -5.30 -39.65 12.33
CA ILE A 179 -5.85 -38.52 11.59
C ILE A 179 -4.67 -37.83 10.89
N TYR A 180 -4.43 -38.21 9.64
CA TYR A 180 -3.39 -37.61 8.82
C TYR A 180 -3.90 -36.24 8.37
N GLU A 181 -3.55 -35.22 9.15
CA GLU A 181 -3.74 -33.82 8.78
C GLU A 181 -2.96 -33.60 7.47
N PRO A 182 -3.62 -33.22 6.37
CA PRO A 182 -2.99 -33.20 5.06
C PRO A 182 -1.84 -32.19 5.07
N GLU A 183 -0.63 -32.65 4.71
CA GLU A 183 0.54 -31.79 4.60
C GLU A 183 0.20 -30.59 3.69
N PRO A 184 0.62 -29.36 4.07
CA PRO A 184 0.22 -28.16 3.37
C PRO A 184 0.65 -28.24 1.91
N PHE A 185 -0.33 -28.24 1.01
CA PHE A 185 -0.09 -28.30 -0.43
C PHE A 185 0.61 -27.01 -0.87
N ILE A 186 1.94 -27.10 -1.03
CA ILE A 186 2.73 -26.01 -1.59
C ILE A 186 2.41 -25.96 -3.08
N GLU A 187 1.57 -25.02 -3.50
CA GLU A 187 1.40 -24.71 -4.92
C GLU A 187 2.77 -24.30 -5.47
N GLU A 188 3.26 -25.02 -6.49
CA GLU A 188 4.45 -24.63 -7.23
C GLU A 188 4.12 -23.35 -8.02
N ASP A 189 4.41 -22.22 -7.38
CA ASP A 189 4.34 -20.87 -7.92
C ASP A 189 5.20 -20.80 -9.20
N THR A 190 4.57 -21.01 -10.36
CA THR A 190 5.27 -21.18 -11.63
C THR A 190 6.05 -19.91 -11.96
N GLU A 191 7.39 -20.01 -12.01
CA GLU A 191 8.28 -18.86 -12.31
C GLU A 191 7.90 -18.13 -13.61
N ASP A 192 7.15 -18.81 -14.49
CA ASP A 192 6.72 -18.35 -15.80
C ASP A 192 5.90 -17.04 -15.75
N ASP A 193 5.01 -16.89 -14.77
CA ASP A 193 3.97 -15.85 -14.81
C ASP A 193 4.27 -14.57 -14.00
N ARG A 194 5.45 -14.51 -13.36
CA ARG A 194 5.87 -13.34 -12.58
C ARG A 194 6.20 -12.15 -13.50
N ILE A 195 5.54 -11.02 -13.26
CA ILE A 195 5.82 -9.74 -13.92
C ILE A 195 6.88 -8.96 -13.12
N TYR A 196 8.03 -8.73 -13.74
CA TYR A 196 9.15 -8.00 -13.14
C TYR A 196 9.04 -6.49 -13.43
N GLU A 197 9.41 -5.64 -12.47
CA GLU A 197 9.50 -4.18 -12.70
C GLU A 197 10.94 -3.70 -12.99
N ILE A 198 11.94 -4.47 -12.55
CA ILE A 198 13.37 -4.22 -12.78
C ILE A 198 14.01 -5.57 -13.08
N VAL A 199 14.84 -5.62 -14.13
CA VAL A 199 15.55 -6.81 -14.60
C VAL A 199 16.98 -6.46 -15.03
N GLU A 200 17.82 -7.48 -15.23
CA GLU A 200 19.22 -7.33 -15.68
C GLU A 200 19.32 -6.66 -17.05
N GLU A 201 18.50 -7.06 -18.02
CA GLU A 201 18.34 -6.41 -19.32
C GLU A 201 16.89 -5.91 -19.46
N MET A 202 16.67 -4.59 -19.47
CA MET A 202 15.32 -4.03 -19.60
C MET A 202 14.77 -4.19 -21.04
N PRO A 203 13.44 -4.30 -21.22
CA PRO A 203 12.83 -4.33 -22.55
C PRO A 203 13.18 -3.11 -23.40
N GLU A 204 13.40 -3.32 -24.70
CA GLU A 204 13.79 -2.26 -25.64
C GLU A 204 12.95 -2.27 -26.92
N PHE A 205 12.49 -1.09 -27.35
CA PHE A 205 11.80 -0.93 -28.63
C PHE A 205 12.75 -1.24 -29.82
N PRO A 206 12.29 -1.79 -30.96
CA PRO A 206 13.16 -2.06 -32.10
C PRO A 206 13.86 -0.79 -32.64
N GLY A 207 15.19 -0.74 -32.53
CA GLY A 207 15.98 0.46 -32.86
C GLY A 207 16.14 1.47 -31.71
N GLY A 208 15.74 1.09 -30.49
CA GLY A 208 15.93 1.83 -29.25
C GLY A 208 15.01 3.03 -29.08
N VAL A 209 15.30 3.82 -28.04
CA VAL A 209 14.47 4.96 -27.60
C VAL A 209 14.27 5.99 -28.71
N SER A 210 15.29 6.27 -29.52
CA SER A 210 15.19 7.24 -30.63
C SER A 210 14.20 6.78 -31.71
N ALA A 211 14.23 5.49 -32.08
CA ALA A 211 13.29 4.91 -33.03
C ALA A 211 11.85 4.90 -32.46
N MET A 212 11.69 4.62 -31.17
CA MET A 212 10.40 4.69 -30.48
C MET A 212 9.80 6.10 -30.53
N MET A 213 10.59 7.13 -30.20
CA MET A 213 10.13 8.53 -30.22
C MET A 213 9.75 8.98 -31.62
N GLN A 214 10.53 8.59 -32.65
CA GLN A 214 10.21 8.85 -34.04
C GLN A 214 8.93 8.13 -34.47
N PHE A 215 8.80 6.82 -34.16
CA PHE A 215 7.60 6.04 -34.45
C PHE A 215 6.34 6.65 -33.83
N ILE A 216 6.41 7.07 -32.57
CA ILE A 216 5.31 7.75 -31.89
C ILE A 216 4.97 9.04 -32.64
N SER A 217 5.96 9.91 -32.91
CA SER A 217 5.74 11.18 -33.62
C SER A 217 5.11 11.00 -34.99
N ASP A 218 5.58 10.05 -35.80
CA ASP A 218 5.08 9.78 -37.15
C ASP A 218 3.68 9.14 -37.16
N ASN A 219 3.28 8.52 -36.05
CA ASN A 219 1.96 7.91 -35.88
C ASN A 219 1.01 8.75 -35.01
N LEU A 220 1.41 9.91 -34.50
CA LEU A 220 0.61 10.72 -33.57
C LEU A 220 -0.43 11.58 -34.30
N ASN A 221 -1.71 11.28 -34.07
CA ASN A 221 -2.83 12.11 -34.52
C ASN A 221 -3.35 12.96 -33.36
N TYR A 222 -3.15 14.28 -33.45
CA TYR A 222 -3.63 15.19 -32.40
C TYR A 222 -5.17 15.17 -32.30
N PRO A 223 -5.77 14.92 -31.12
CA PRO A 223 -7.23 14.97 -30.96
C PRO A 223 -7.76 16.39 -31.20
N LYS A 224 -8.80 16.54 -32.04
CA LYS A 224 -9.40 17.86 -32.35
C LYS A 224 -9.75 18.67 -31.10
N SER A 225 -10.33 18.00 -30.09
CA SER A 225 -10.66 18.62 -28.80
C SER A 225 -9.45 19.21 -28.07
N GLY A 226 -8.25 18.67 -28.28
CA GLY A 226 -7.00 19.20 -27.74
C GLY A 226 -6.51 20.43 -28.52
N ILE A 227 -6.66 20.42 -29.85
CA ILE A 227 -6.35 21.57 -30.72
C ILE A 227 -7.26 22.76 -30.36
N ASP A 228 -8.58 22.53 -30.31
CA ASP A 228 -9.58 23.57 -30.04
C ASP A 228 -9.43 24.22 -28.65
N GLN A 229 -8.81 23.51 -27.70
CA GLN A 229 -8.66 23.93 -26.30
C GLN A 229 -7.21 24.29 -25.92
N GLY A 230 -6.24 24.15 -26.83
CA GLY A 230 -4.83 24.40 -26.54
C GLY A 230 -4.22 23.46 -25.49
N ILE A 231 -4.73 22.23 -25.36
CA ILE A 231 -4.29 21.26 -24.34
C ILE A 231 -3.03 20.55 -24.80
N GLU A 232 -1.89 20.84 -24.18
CA GLU A 232 -0.61 20.15 -24.37
C GLU A 232 -0.17 19.37 -23.12
N GLY A 233 0.77 18.44 -23.26
CA GLY A 233 1.41 17.80 -22.11
C GLY A 233 1.90 16.38 -22.35
N ASN A 234 2.04 15.62 -21.27
CA ASN A 234 2.49 14.22 -21.27
C ASN A 234 1.40 13.29 -20.73
N THR A 235 0.95 12.35 -21.55
CA THR A 235 0.16 11.18 -21.12
C THR A 235 1.12 10.08 -20.69
N TYR A 236 0.95 9.49 -19.51
CA TYR A 236 1.83 8.41 -19.03
C TYR A 236 1.14 7.07 -19.16
N VAL A 237 1.79 6.12 -19.83
CA VAL A 237 1.27 4.79 -20.13
C VAL A 237 2.13 3.75 -19.42
N GLN A 238 1.48 2.80 -18.75
CA GLN A 238 2.06 1.57 -18.24
C GLN A 238 1.59 0.41 -19.13
N PHE A 239 2.46 -0.57 -19.35
CA PHE A 239 2.13 -1.81 -20.06
C PHE A 239 3.10 -2.91 -19.64
N VAL A 240 2.79 -4.15 -19.99
CA VAL A 240 3.70 -5.30 -19.83
C VAL A 240 4.26 -5.65 -21.21
N VAL A 241 5.57 -5.82 -21.30
CA VAL A 241 6.23 -6.47 -22.43
C VAL A 241 6.29 -7.96 -22.12
N GLU A 242 5.65 -8.75 -22.97
CA GLU A 242 5.63 -10.20 -22.89
C GLU A 242 6.93 -10.81 -23.42
N LYS A 243 7.12 -12.12 -23.18
CA LYS A 243 8.34 -12.85 -23.57
C LYS A 243 8.52 -12.95 -25.09
N ASP A 244 7.43 -12.88 -25.85
CA ASP A 244 7.43 -12.81 -27.32
C ASP A 244 7.60 -11.37 -27.87
N GLY A 245 7.77 -10.39 -26.97
CA GLY A 245 7.86 -8.97 -27.29
C GLY A 245 6.51 -8.29 -27.50
N SER A 246 5.38 -9.00 -27.42
CA SER A 246 4.05 -8.37 -27.52
C SER A 246 3.74 -7.49 -26.30
N LEU A 247 2.75 -6.60 -26.44
CA LEU A 247 2.36 -5.67 -25.38
C LEU A 247 1.00 -6.07 -24.77
N ALA A 248 0.98 -6.23 -23.45
CA ALA A 248 -0.19 -6.55 -22.64
C ALA A 248 -0.47 -5.48 -21.56
N ASP A 249 -1.63 -5.59 -20.89
CA ASP A 249 -2.01 -4.80 -19.71
C ASP A 249 -1.83 -3.27 -19.82
N VAL A 250 -2.08 -2.73 -21.02
CA VAL A 250 -1.96 -1.29 -21.32
C VAL A 250 -2.91 -0.47 -20.43
N THR A 251 -2.33 0.35 -19.57
CA THR A 251 -3.01 1.15 -18.55
C THR A 251 -2.50 2.59 -18.57
N ILE A 252 -3.39 3.57 -18.71
CA ILE A 252 -3.03 4.99 -18.68
C ILE A 252 -3.00 5.49 -17.23
N LEU A 253 -1.81 5.91 -16.75
CA LEU A 253 -1.57 6.37 -15.38
C LEU A 253 -1.87 7.87 -15.19
N ARG A 254 -1.67 8.67 -16.23
CA ARG A 254 -1.98 10.10 -16.28
C ARG A 254 -2.54 10.41 -17.66
N SER A 255 -3.80 10.84 -17.70
CA SER A 255 -4.56 11.24 -18.90
C SER A 255 -4.54 12.76 -19.08
N LEU A 256 -4.54 13.22 -20.33
CA LEU A 256 -4.83 14.62 -20.72
C LEU A 256 -6.30 14.83 -21.13
N GLY A 257 -7.08 13.74 -21.19
CA GLY A 257 -8.50 13.71 -21.54
C GLY A 257 -8.87 12.57 -22.50
N PRO A 258 -10.16 12.22 -22.64
CA PRO A 258 -10.59 11.00 -23.34
C PRO A 258 -10.14 10.90 -24.81
N GLY A 259 -10.01 12.03 -25.51
CA GLY A 259 -9.49 12.06 -26.87
C GLY A 259 -8.02 11.65 -26.97
N PHE A 260 -7.20 12.07 -26.01
CA PHE A 260 -5.79 11.69 -25.91
C PHE A 260 -5.64 10.22 -25.53
N ASP A 261 -6.48 9.73 -24.62
CA ASP A 261 -6.47 8.33 -24.19
C ASP A 261 -6.84 7.36 -25.32
N THR A 262 -7.84 7.75 -26.13
CA THR A 262 -8.24 7.00 -27.34
C THR A 262 -7.09 6.90 -28.34
N GLU A 263 -6.38 8.01 -28.57
CA GLU A 263 -5.23 8.07 -29.47
C GLU A 263 -4.02 7.28 -28.94
N VAL A 264 -3.73 7.38 -27.65
CA VAL A 264 -2.68 6.62 -26.96
C VAL A 264 -2.92 5.12 -27.11
N ASN A 265 -4.12 4.64 -26.81
CA ASN A 265 -4.46 3.22 -26.99
C ASN A 265 -4.27 2.78 -28.44
N ARG A 266 -4.64 3.62 -29.42
CA ARG A 266 -4.43 3.34 -30.85
C ARG A 266 -2.94 3.30 -31.26
N ILE A 267 -2.07 4.06 -30.62
CA ILE A 267 -0.61 4.00 -30.86
C ILE A 267 -0.03 2.75 -30.23
N MET A 268 -0.39 2.43 -28.97
CA MET A 268 0.04 1.21 -28.29
C MET A 268 -0.34 -0.05 -29.09
N SER A 269 -1.56 -0.13 -29.62
CA SER A 269 -2.01 -1.23 -30.49
C SER A 269 -1.31 -1.34 -31.85
N LYS A 270 -0.51 -0.33 -32.24
CA LYS A 270 0.28 -0.34 -33.49
C LYS A 270 1.78 -0.57 -33.26
N MET A 271 2.23 -0.64 -32.01
CA MET A 271 3.66 -0.85 -31.74
C MET A 271 4.12 -2.20 -32.31
N PRO A 272 5.33 -2.27 -32.90
CA PRO A 272 5.96 -3.54 -33.23
C PRO A 272 6.30 -4.31 -31.94
N ASN A 273 6.56 -5.62 -32.06
CA ASN A 273 7.09 -6.41 -30.95
C ASN A 273 8.41 -5.80 -30.43
N TRP A 274 8.52 -5.67 -29.12
CA TRP A 274 9.71 -5.19 -28.42
C TRP A 274 10.72 -6.32 -28.22
N THR A 275 11.97 -5.98 -27.94
CA THR A 275 12.91 -6.92 -27.33
C THR A 275 12.42 -7.17 -25.88
N PRO A 276 12.15 -8.43 -25.48
CA PRO A 276 11.73 -8.75 -24.12
C PRO A 276 12.86 -8.46 -23.11
N GLY A 277 12.49 -8.22 -21.85
CA GLY A 277 13.46 -8.09 -20.79
C GLY A 277 14.07 -9.46 -20.43
N LYS A 278 15.33 -9.47 -19.96
CA LYS A 278 16.00 -10.69 -19.52
C LYS A 278 16.44 -10.63 -18.07
N GLN A 279 16.27 -11.77 -17.39
CA GLN A 279 16.75 -12.02 -16.04
C GLN A 279 17.39 -13.40 -15.99
N ARG A 280 18.64 -13.52 -15.50
CA ARG A 280 19.41 -14.77 -15.46
C ARG A 280 19.48 -15.46 -16.83
N ASN A 281 19.62 -14.67 -17.90
CA ASN A 281 19.63 -15.13 -19.30
C ASN A 281 18.34 -15.87 -19.74
N LYS A 282 17.20 -15.65 -19.06
CA LYS A 282 15.85 -16.05 -19.51
C LYS A 282 15.02 -14.81 -19.85
N GLU A 283 14.18 -14.91 -20.87
CA GLU A 283 13.20 -13.87 -21.22
C GLU A 283 12.05 -13.86 -20.19
N VAL A 284 11.67 -12.69 -19.71
CA VAL A 284 10.70 -12.51 -18.61
C VAL A 284 9.70 -11.39 -18.88
N ARG A 285 8.49 -11.53 -18.34
CA ARG A 285 7.41 -10.53 -18.47
C ARG A 285 7.83 -9.27 -17.70
N CYS A 286 7.87 -8.12 -18.36
CA CYS A 286 8.42 -6.89 -17.78
C CYS A 286 7.46 -5.71 -17.86
N LYS A 287 7.21 -5.05 -16.73
CA LYS A 287 6.35 -3.87 -16.63
C LYS A 287 7.13 -2.62 -17.03
N MET A 288 6.69 -1.96 -18.10
CA MET A 288 7.28 -0.74 -18.64
C MET A 288 6.35 0.46 -18.44
N ARG A 289 6.95 1.66 -18.39
CA ARG A 289 6.23 2.94 -18.34
C ARG A 289 6.88 3.93 -19.29
N ILE A 290 6.10 4.56 -20.17
CA ILE A 290 6.58 5.59 -21.10
C ILE A 290 5.69 6.85 -21.08
N PRO A 291 6.27 8.04 -21.27
CA PRO A 291 5.51 9.26 -21.56
C PRO A 291 5.25 9.37 -23.08
N ILE A 292 4.00 9.63 -23.46
CA ILE A 292 3.60 10.05 -24.80
C ILE A 292 3.33 11.55 -24.74
N ARG A 293 4.11 12.34 -25.48
CA ARG A 293 4.08 13.80 -25.45
C ARG A 293 3.20 14.35 -26.58
N PHE A 294 2.28 15.23 -26.22
CA PHE A 294 1.45 16.00 -27.14
C PHE A 294 1.86 17.48 -27.10
N VAL A 295 2.30 18.02 -28.24
CA VAL A 295 2.65 19.44 -28.45
C VAL A 295 1.99 19.90 -29.74
N LEU A 296 1.41 21.09 -29.74
CA LEU A 296 0.87 21.74 -30.93
C LEU A 296 2.04 22.33 -31.74
N SER A 297 2.05 22.04 -33.04
CA SER A 297 3.08 22.49 -34.00
C SER A 297 2.58 23.64 -34.86
#